data_AF-A0A966V9X4-F1
#
_entry.id   AF-A0A966V9X4-F1
#
_cell.length_a   1.000
_cell.length_b   1.000
_cell.length_c   1.000
_cell.angle_alpha   90.00
_cell.angle_beta   90.00
_cell.angle_gamma   90.00
#
_symmetry.space_group_name_H-M   'P 1'
#
loop_
_entity.id
_entity.type
_entity.pdbx_description
1 polymer ?
#
loop_
_entity_poly.entity_id
_entity_poly.type
_entity_poly.pdbx_seq_one_letter_code
_entity_poly.pdbx_strand_id
1 'polypeptide(L)'
;MAATPDTNLGFQNFFQATLTGDITSSSTDILMDNIPNSAQGFLVIEPDSTTNREVIFYTSKTALKVVCPSAADGRGQDDTTAVAHSTGATVIMAPVAAFYEALQNGRALNNVFGGAQLGAVNYYTTPGANTWTKPTGLKFVIVEVVGGGGGGGGNAATSGVQISVGSGGGGGGYSR
;
A
#
# COMPACT_ATOMS: atom_id res chain seq x y z
N MET A 1 -4.73 -11.81 3.69
CA MET A 1 -4.13 -10.75 2.86
C MET A 1 -2.63 -10.66 3.21
N ALA A 2 -1.72 -10.33 2.28
CA ALA A 2 -0.29 -10.19 2.62
C ALA A 2 -0.06 -8.87 3.36
N ALA A 3 0.38 -8.92 4.62
CA ALA A 3 0.43 -7.75 5.47
C ALA A 3 1.38 -6.66 4.93
N THR A 4 0.97 -5.40 5.04
CA THR A 4 1.63 -4.25 4.39
C THR A 4 2.47 -3.47 5.39
N PRO A 5 3.80 -3.41 5.21
CA PRO A 5 4.64 -2.52 5.99
C PRO A 5 4.18 -1.07 5.83
N ASP A 6 4.07 -0.34 6.93
CA ASP A 6 3.76 1.10 6.96
C ASP A 6 5.00 1.93 7.32
N THR A 7 6.14 1.27 7.55
CA THR A 7 7.44 1.87 7.84
C THR A 7 8.54 1.08 7.12
N ASN A 8 9.79 1.54 7.23
CA ASN A 8 10.92 0.76 6.71
C ASN A 8 11.01 -0.58 7.45
N LEU A 9 11.04 -1.68 6.69
CA LEU A 9 11.22 -3.00 7.26
C LEU A 9 12.60 -3.12 7.94
N GLY A 10 12.62 -3.56 9.19
CA GLY A 10 13.85 -3.84 9.90
C GLY A 10 14.31 -5.29 9.74
N PHE A 11 15.62 -5.49 9.87
CA PHE A 11 16.24 -6.82 9.86
C PHE A 11 17.40 -6.92 10.87
N GLN A 12 17.56 -8.08 11.51
CA GLN A 12 18.62 -8.39 12.46
C GLN A 12 19.13 -9.81 12.22
N ASN A 13 20.32 -9.96 11.63
CA ASN A 13 20.89 -11.26 11.22
C ASN A 13 20.98 -12.32 12.33
N PHE A 14 21.06 -11.92 13.59
CA PHE A 14 21.26 -12.82 14.73
C PHE A 14 20.18 -12.67 15.79
N PHE A 15 18.99 -12.18 15.43
CA PHE A 15 17.88 -12.13 16.37
C PHE A 15 17.32 -13.55 16.61
N GLN A 16 17.21 -13.89 17.88
CA GLN A 16 16.57 -15.11 18.37
C GLN A 16 15.81 -14.79 19.67
N ALA A 17 14.70 -15.50 19.85
CA ALA A 17 13.86 -15.45 21.03
C ALA A 17 13.13 -16.80 21.21
N THR A 18 12.43 -16.95 22.33
CA THR A 18 11.48 -18.03 22.57
C THR A 18 10.13 -17.45 22.98
N LEU A 19 9.03 -18.14 22.63
CA LEU A 19 7.71 -17.76 23.12
C LEU A 19 7.63 -17.89 24.64
N THR A 20 7.14 -16.86 25.31
CA THR A 20 6.97 -16.87 26.78
C THR A 20 5.58 -17.31 27.22
N GLY A 21 4.69 -17.59 26.27
CA GLY A 21 3.37 -18.16 26.50
C GLY A 21 2.85 -18.87 25.26
N ASP A 22 1.84 -19.72 25.44
CA ASP A 22 1.17 -20.40 24.34
C ASP A 22 0.43 -19.38 23.47
N ILE A 23 0.44 -19.60 22.16
CA ILE A 23 -0.33 -18.81 21.20
C ILE A 23 -1.28 -19.71 20.43
N THR A 24 -2.40 -19.15 20.02
CA THR A 24 -3.43 -19.81 19.20
C THR A 24 -3.38 -19.25 17.78
N SER A 25 -4.10 -19.84 16.83
CA SER A 25 -4.23 -19.29 15.47
C SER A 25 -4.88 -17.90 15.41
N SER A 26 -5.62 -17.50 16.46
CA SER A 26 -6.20 -16.16 16.57
C SER A 26 -5.36 -15.16 17.36
N SER A 27 -4.25 -15.59 17.96
CA SER A 27 -3.38 -14.69 18.73
C SER A 27 -2.81 -13.60 17.83
N THR A 28 -3.01 -12.34 18.23
CA THR A 28 -2.39 -11.15 17.61
C THR A 28 -1.21 -10.65 18.42
N ASP A 29 -1.17 -10.95 19.72
CA ASP A 29 -0.04 -10.64 20.59
C ASP A 29 0.87 -11.87 20.70
N ILE A 30 2.12 -11.71 20.29
CA ILE A 30 3.13 -12.79 20.34
C ILE A 30 4.16 -12.41 21.40
N LEU A 31 4.04 -13.01 22.58
CA LEU A 31 4.93 -12.74 23.72
C LEU A 31 6.22 -13.56 23.61
N MET A 32 7.35 -12.93 23.92
CA MET A 32 8.67 -13.57 23.79
C MET A 32 9.69 -12.99 24.77
N ASP A 33 10.77 -13.73 25.02
CA ASP A 33 11.82 -13.42 26.00
C ASP A 33 12.79 -12.31 25.55
N ASN A 34 12.82 -12.01 24.25
CA ASN A 34 13.61 -10.97 23.63
C ASN A 34 12.84 -10.36 22.45
N ILE A 35 12.94 -9.06 22.21
CA ILE A 35 12.12 -8.34 21.22
C ILE A 35 13.00 -7.70 20.15
N PRO A 36 12.63 -7.76 18.85
CA PRO A 36 13.40 -7.13 17.78
C PRO A 36 13.57 -5.62 18.01
N ASN A 37 14.66 -5.03 17.52
CA ASN A 37 14.92 -3.58 17.63
C ASN A 37 13.99 -2.76 16.74
N SER A 38 13.59 -3.29 15.59
CA SER A 38 12.68 -2.62 14.67
C SER A 38 11.22 -2.68 15.14
N ALA A 39 10.44 -1.67 14.77
CA ALA A 39 9.01 -1.61 15.06
C ALA A 39 8.19 -2.60 14.21
N GLN A 40 8.71 -2.97 13.04
CA GLN A 40 8.11 -3.92 12.11
C GLN A 40 9.15 -4.84 11.47
N GLY A 41 8.70 -6.01 11.03
CA GLY A 41 9.56 -7.02 10.42
C GLY A 41 8.86 -8.35 10.25
N PHE A 42 9.60 -9.31 9.70
CA PHE A 42 9.20 -10.71 9.62
C PHE A 42 9.93 -11.53 10.67
N LEU A 43 9.23 -12.47 11.30
CA LEU A 43 9.81 -13.47 12.19
C LEU A 43 9.36 -14.85 11.73
N VAL A 44 10.13 -15.87 12.06
CA VAL A 44 9.82 -17.28 11.82
C VAL A 44 9.73 -17.97 13.16
N ILE A 45 8.55 -18.51 13.46
CA ILE A 45 8.29 -19.36 14.63
C ILE A 45 8.52 -20.82 14.23
N GLU A 46 9.22 -21.57 15.09
CA GLU A 46 9.67 -22.95 14.87
C GLU A 46 10.35 -23.13 13.50
N PRO A 47 11.46 -22.41 13.22
CA PRO A 47 12.11 -22.39 11.91
C PRO A 47 12.60 -23.75 11.42
N ASP A 48 12.85 -24.71 12.31
CA ASP A 48 13.28 -26.07 11.94
C ASP A 48 12.10 -27.03 11.74
N SER A 49 10.88 -26.61 12.08
CA SER A 49 9.68 -27.41 11.87
C SER A 49 9.31 -27.45 10.38
N THR A 50 8.73 -28.58 9.96
CA THR A 50 8.16 -28.77 8.62
C THR A 50 6.63 -28.71 8.63
N THR A 51 5.99 -28.78 9.79
CA THR A 51 4.53 -28.80 9.93
C THR A 51 3.98 -27.57 10.62
N ASN A 52 4.73 -27.01 11.56
CA ASN A 52 4.27 -25.89 12.40
C ASN A 52 5.01 -24.59 12.10
N ARG A 53 5.97 -24.58 11.17
CA ARG A 53 6.70 -23.35 10.85
C ARG A 53 5.72 -22.26 10.42
N GLU A 54 5.79 -21.12 11.09
CA GLU A 54 4.96 -19.97 10.78
C GLU A 54 5.84 -18.75 10.52
N VAL A 55 5.65 -18.13 9.36
CA VAL A 55 6.22 -16.81 9.07
C VAL A 55 5.20 -15.76 9.48
N ILE A 56 5.55 -14.91 10.43
CA ILE A 56 4.70 -13.82 10.89
C ILE A 56 5.25 -12.47 10.43
N PHE A 57 4.34 -11.55 10.11
CA PHE A 57 4.64 -10.13 10.02
C PHE A 57 4.09 -9.43 11.25
N TYR A 58 4.92 -8.62 11.91
CA TYR A 58 4.49 -7.78 13.02
C TYR A 58 4.48 -6.30 12.62
N THR A 59 3.43 -5.60 13.06
CA THR A 59 3.16 -4.19 12.77
C THR A 59 3.62 -3.26 13.88
N SER A 60 3.82 -3.79 15.08
CA SER A 60 4.34 -3.01 16.21
C SER A 60 4.93 -3.93 17.28
N LYS A 61 5.52 -3.34 18.31
CA LYS A 61 6.08 -4.05 19.45
C LYS A 61 5.94 -3.27 20.75
N THR A 62 6.04 -3.98 21.86
CA THR A 62 6.32 -3.43 23.19
C THR A 62 7.65 -3.99 23.70
N ALA A 63 7.96 -3.83 24.98
CA ALA A 63 9.12 -4.48 25.58
C ALA A 63 8.97 -6.01 25.75
N LEU A 64 7.76 -6.57 25.59
CA LEU A 64 7.46 -7.98 25.92
C LEU A 64 6.76 -8.75 24.80
N LYS A 65 6.29 -8.07 23.75
CA LYS A 65 5.58 -8.70 22.64
C LYS A 65 5.79 -7.97 21.32
N VAL A 66 5.56 -8.70 20.24
CA VAL A 66 5.23 -8.12 18.94
C VAL A 66 3.74 -8.25 18.69
N VAL A 67 3.18 -7.36 17.88
CA VAL A 67 1.76 -7.35 17.51
C VAL A 67 1.65 -7.67 16.03
N CYS A 68 0.90 -8.72 15.72
CA CYS A 68 0.57 -9.15 14.37
C CYS A 68 -0.87 -8.73 14.01
N PRO A 69 -1.18 -8.60 12.70
CA PRO A 69 -2.57 -8.59 12.24
C PRO A 69 -3.32 -9.87 12.66
N SER A 70 -4.65 -9.86 12.54
CA SER A 70 -5.42 -11.09 12.69
C SER A 70 -5.05 -12.12 11.60
N ALA A 71 -5.40 -13.39 11.79
CA ALA A 71 -5.22 -14.41 10.75
C ALA A 71 -5.92 -14.04 9.43
N ALA A 72 -7.09 -13.38 9.49
CA ALA A 72 -7.80 -12.91 8.30
C ALA A 72 -7.06 -11.76 7.60
N ASP A 73 -6.46 -10.87 8.39
CA ASP A 73 -5.83 -9.64 7.90
C ASP A 73 -4.36 -9.82 7.48
N GLY A 74 -3.70 -10.90 7.92
CA GLY A 74 -2.36 -11.26 7.43
C GLY A 74 -1.37 -11.79 8.46
N ARG A 75 -1.79 -12.61 9.43
CA ARG A 75 -0.86 -13.50 10.14
C ARG A 75 -0.73 -14.83 9.39
N GLY A 76 0.48 -15.40 9.32
CA GLY A 76 0.83 -16.51 8.41
C GLY A 76 1.15 -16.00 7.01
N GLN A 77 2.43 -15.76 6.74
CA GLN A 77 3.00 -15.27 5.48
C GLN A 77 3.79 -16.38 4.78
N ASP A 78 4.25 -16.16 3.54
CA ASP A 78 5.12 -17.09 2.80
C ASP A 78 4.63 -18.55 2.82
N ASP A 79 3.39 -18.76 2.38
CA ASP A 79 2.70 -20.05 2.33
C ASP A 79 2.54 -20.77 3.68
N THR A 80 2.77 -20.07 4.79
CA THR A 80 2.40 -20.53 6.12
C THR A 80 1.01 -20.01 6.50
N THR A 81 0.43 -20.59 7.54
CA THR A 81 -0.87 -20.16 8.08
C THR A 81 -0.74 -19.88 9.57
N ALA A 82 -1.59 -19.00 10.09
CA ALA A 82 -1.63 -18.76 11.53
C ALA A 82 -2.04 -20.03 12.27
N VAL A 83 -1.15 -20.56 13.12
CA VAL A 83 -1.38 -21.79 13.88
C VAL A 83 -1.12 -21.56 15.37
N ALA A 84 -1.41 -22.59 16.16
CA ALA A 84 -1.08 -22.61 17.58
C ALA A 84 0.38 -23.05 17.76
N HIS A 85 1.08 -22.43 18.71
CA HIS A 85 2.41 -22.83 19.12
C HIS A 85 2.49 -22.84 20.64
N SER A 86 3.32 -23.74 21.16
CA SER A 86 3.56 -23.86 22.59
C SER A 86 4.63 -22.88 23.06
N THR A 87 4.52 -22.50 24.33
CA THR A 87 5.57 -21.81 25.09
C THR A 87 6.91 -22.50 24.89
N GLY A 88 7.98 -21.71 24.74
CA GLY A 88 9.33 -22.20 24.46
C GLY A 88 9.61 -22.44 22.97
N ALA A 89 8.62 -22.32 22.08
CA ALA A 89 8.85 -22.37 20.64
C ALA A 89 9.89 -21.31 20.23
N THR A 90 10.84 -21.72 19.39
CA THR A 90 11.91 -20.85 18.92
C THR A 90 11.39 -19.83 17.92
N VAL A 91 11.86 -18.60 18.02
CA VAL A 91 11.52 -17.51 17.10
C VAL A 91 12.81 -16.89 16.62
N ILE A 92 12.97 -16.75 15.30
CA ILE A 92 14.14 -16.10 14.70
C ILE A 92 13.70 -15.03 13.71
N MET A 93 14.61 -14.11 13.41
CA MET A 93 14.47 -13.25 12.24
C MET A 93 15.29 -13.83 11.10
N ALA A 94 14.63 -14.24 10.03
CA ALA A 94 15.27 -14.81 8.84
C ALA A 94 14.83 -14.01 7.60
N PRO A 95 15.69 -13.93 6.56
CA PRO A 95 15.32 -13.29 5.31
C PRO A 95 14.41 -14.26 4.54
N VAL A 96 13.11 -14.13 4.78
CA VAL A 96 12.06 -14.94 4.14
C VAL A 96 11.67 -14.35 2.78
N ALA A 97 10.91 -15.09 1.96
CA ALA A 97 10.51 -14.64 0.63
C ALA A 97 9.75 -13.31 0.69
N ALA A 98 8.82 -13.15 1.65
CA ALA A 98 8.05 -11.91 1.86
C ALA A 98 8.93 -10.69 2.13
N PHE A 99 10.11 -10.88 2.75
CA PHE A 99 11.06 -9.78 2.93
C PHE A 99 11.62 -9.31 1.59
N TYR A 100 12.02 -10.25 0.73
CA TYR A 100 12.51 -9.92 -0.62
C TYR A 100 11.42 -9.39 -1.53
N GLU A 101 10.20 -9.91 -1.45
CA GLU A 101 9.05 -9.39 -2.18
C GLU A 101 8.70 -7.97 -1.74
N ALA A 102 8.80 -7.66 -0.45
CA ALA A 102 8.62 -6.31 0.05
C ALA A 102 9.70 -5.35 -0.45
N LEU A 103 10.95 -5.81 -0.61
CA LEU A 103 12.03 -5.04 -1.23
C LEU A 103 11.75 -4.79 -2.73
N GLN A 104 11.40 -5.84 -3.48
CA GLN A 104 11.12 -5.76 -4.91
C GLN A 104 9.95 -4.80 -5.20
N ASN A 105 8.88 -4.86 -4.39
CA ASN A 105 7.71 -4.01 -4.54
C ASN A 105 7.86 -2.62 -3.91
N GLY A 106 9.04 -2.28 -3.36
CA GLY A 106 9.31 -0.99 -2.73
C GLY A 106 8.63 -0.75 -1.37
N ARG A 107 7.76 -1.67 -0.92
CA ARG A 107 7.04 -1.61 0.37
C ARG A 107 7.98 -1.60 1.57
N ALA A 108 9.15 -2.22 1.45
CA ALA A 108 10.18 -2.23 2.50
C ALA A 108 10.83 -0.85 2.75
N LEU A 109 10.63 0.12 1.84
CA LEU A 109 11.36 1.38 1.77
C LEU A 109 10.43 2.60 1.90
N ASN A 110 9.41 2.54 2.76
CA ASN A 110 8.36 3.56 2.87
C ASN A 110 8.91 4.99 3.13
N ASN A 111 10.05 5.12 3.80
CA ASN A 111 10.65 6.42 4.16
C ASN A 111 11.82 6.84 3.26
N VAL A 112 12.20 6.08 2.23
CA VAL A 112 13.37 6.40 1.39
C VAL A 112 12.99 7.31 0.21
N PHE A 113 11.74 7.23 -0.26
CA PHE A 113 11.22 8.10 -1.32
C PHE A 113 10.28 9.16 -0.73
N GLY A 114 10.83 10.08 0.07
CA GLY A 114 10.12 11.15 0.77
C GLY A 114 9.39 12.19 -0.10
N GLY A 115 8.77 11.82 -1.21
CA GLY A 115 7.95 12.75 -2.01
C GLY A 115 7.49 12.29 -3.40
N ALA A 116 7.62 11.03 -3.81
CA ALA A 116 7.27 10.63 -5.18
C ALA A 116 6.66 9.23 -5.33
N GLN A 117 5.87 8.76 -4.37
CA GLN A 117 4.81 7.82 -4.75
C GLN A 117 3.74 8.63 -5.48
N LEU A 118 3.40 8.26 -6.72
CA LEU A 118 2.27 8.88 -7.41
C LEU A 118 1.01 8.55 -6.61
N GLY A 119 0.53 9.51 -5.81
CA GLY A 119 -0.71 9.38 -5.06
C GLY A 119 -1.84 9.06 -6.03
N ALA A 120 -2.69 8.10 -5.64
CA ALA A 120 -3.78 7.52 -6.44
C ALA A 120 -4.32 8.42 -7.58
N VAL A 121 -4.36 7.87 -8.80
CA VAL A 121 -4.95 8.55 -9.96
C VAL A 121 -6.47 8.44 -9.87
N ASN A 122 -7.14 9.57 -9.66
CA ASN A 122 -8.60 9.65 -9.61
C ASN A 122 -9.13 10.21 -10.94
N TYR A 123 -10.08 9.51 -11.55
CA TYR A 123 -10.74 9.94 -12.79
C TYR A 123 -12.15 10.42 -12.50
N TYR A 124 -12.44 11.67 -12.86
CA TYR A 124 -13.78 12.27 -12.74
C TYR A 124 -14.34 12.54 -14.12
N THR A 125 -15.26 11.69 -14.58
CA THR A 125 -15.81 11.75 -15.95
C THR A 125 -17.16 12.45 -16.04
N THR A 126 -17.83 12.70 -14.91
CA THR A 126 -19.13 13.39 -14.87
C THR A 126 -18.94 14.87 -14.53
N PRO A 127 -19.25 15.81 -15.45
CA PRO A 127 -19.16 17.25 -15.18
C PRO A 127 -20.04 17.67 -14.00
N GLY A 128 -19.52 18.56 -13.14
CA GLY A 128 -20.27 19.15 -12.03
C GLY A 128 -20.57 18.22 -10.84
N ALA A 129 -20.27 16.92 -10.94
CA ALA A 129 -20.57 15.94 -9.87
C ALA A 129 -19.45 15.80 -8.83
N ASN A 130 -18.23 16.21 -9.16
CA ASN A 130 -17.05 15.97 -8.33
C ASN A 130 -16.35 17.27 -7.96
N THR A 131 -16.02 17.40 -6.67
CA THR A 131 -15.20 18.48 -6.14
C THR A 131 -13.89 17.87 -5.65
N TRP A 132 -12.75 18.27 -6.23
CA TRP A 132 -11.45 17.86 -5.69
C TRP A 132 -11.17 18.62 -4.39
N THR A 133 -11.11 17.91 -3.27
CA THR A 133 -10.71 18.49 -1.98
C THR A 133 -9.21 18.38 -1.80
N LYS A 134 -8.55 19.52 -1.54
CA LYS A 134 -7.11 19.57 -1.28
C LYS A 134 -6.73 18.65 -0.10
N PRO A 135 -5.81 17.69 -0.27
CA PRO A 135 -5.28 16.90 0.82
C PRO A 135 -4.54 17.77 1.85
N THR A 136 -4.66 17.41 3.13
CA THR A 136 -3.91 18.05 4.22
C THR A 136 -2.41 18.01 3.95
N GLY A 137 -1.73 19.14 4.11
CA GLY A 137 -0.27 19.24 3.95
C GLY A 137 0.23 19.50 2.51
N LEU A 138 -0.63 19.45 1.49
CA LEU A 138 -0.23 19.72 0.10
C LEU A 138 0.30 21.16 -0.08
N LYS A 139 1.53 21.29 -0.62
CA LYS A 139 2.24 22.57 -0.79
C LYS A 139 2.11 23.16 -2.18
N PHE A 140 2.13 22.32 -3.22
CA PHE A 140 2.05 22.74 -4.61
C PHE A 140 1.13 21.80 -5.39
N VAL A 141 0.50 22.34 -6.43
CA VAL A 141 -0.28 21.59 -7.43
C VAL A 141 0.10 22.11 -8.81
N ILE A 142 0.20 21.19 -9.77
CA ILE A 142 0.25 21.52 -11.20
C ILE A 142 -1.13 21.17 -11.75
N VAL A 143 -1.78 22.14 -12.40
CA VAL A 143 -3.10 21.93 -12.98
C VAL A 143 -2.97 22.11 -14.48
N GLU A 144 -3.26 21.06 -15.23
CA GLU A 144 -3.28 21.13 -16.68
C GLU A 144 -4.73 21.10 -17.15
N VAL A 145 -5.14 22.13 -17.89
CA VAL A 145 -6.51 22.26 -18.39
C VAL A 145 -6.47 22.27 -19.91
N VAL A 146 -7.30 21.43 -20.52
CA VAL A 146 -7.59 21.44 -21.95
C VAL A 146 -9.03 21.88 -22.13
N GLY A 147 -9.22 23.09 -22.66
CA GLY A 147 -10.53 23.65 -22.98
C GLY A 147 -11.01 23.16 -24.35
N GLY A 148 -12.29 22.77 -24.44
CA GLY A 148 -12.93 22.50 -25.72
C GLY A 148 -13.02 23.75 -26.60
N GLY A 149 -12.95 23.57 -27.93
CA GLY A 149 -13.12 24.64 -28.91
C GLY A 149 -14.57 25.10 -29.04
N GLY A 150 -14.78 26.31 -29.56
CA GLY A 150 -16.12 26.85 -29.84
C GLY A 150 -16.72 26.29 -31.12
N GLY A 151 -18.03 26.02 -31.13
CA GLY A 151 -18.77 25.61 -32.32
C GLY A 151 -18.81 26.72 -33.38
N GLY A 152 -18.79 26.34 -34.67
CA GLY A 152 -18.93 27.28 -35.78
C GLY A 152 -20.34 27.86 -35.90
N GLY A 153 -20.46 29.09 -36.40
CA GLY A 153 -21.74 29.75 -36.61
C GLY A 153 -22.45 29.21 -37.87
N GLY A 154 -23.72 28.84 -37.73
CA GLY A 154 -24.56 28.49 -38.88
C GLY A 154 -24.97 29.72 -39.67
N ASN A 155 -25.04 29.58 -41.00
CA ASN A 155 -25.64 30.58 -41.88
C ASN A 155 -26.87 29.96 -42.57
N ALA A 156 -28.01 30.67 -42.60
CA ALA A 156 -29.24 30.17 -43.20
C ALA A 156 -29.33 30.57 -44.68
N ALA A 157 -29.68 29.62 -45.56
CA ALA A 157 -30.04 29.94 -46.94
C ALA A 157 -31.42 30.61 -46.96
N THR A 158 -31.53 31.80 -47.55
CA THR A 158 -32.78 32.57 -47.59
C THR A 158 -33.63 32.27 -48.82
N SER A 159 -33.15 31.41 -49.73
CA SER A 159 -33.92 30.90 -50.87
C SER A 159 -33.41 29.53 -51.35
N GLY A 160 -34.23 28.82 -52.13
CA GLY A 160 -33.90 27.50 -52.69
C GLY A 160 -32.87 27.48 -53.83
N VAL A 161 -32.35 28.65 -54.25
CA VAL A 161 -31.38 28.78 -55.36
C VAL A 161 -29.99 29.20 -54.85
N GLN A 162 -29.77 29.19 -53.53
CA GLN A 162 -28.52 29.64 -52.91
C GLN A 162 -27.84 28.52 -52.12
N ILE A 163 -26.50 28.59 -52.07
CA ILE A 163 -25.66 27.73 -51.23
C ILE A 163 -25.25 28.54 -50.00
N SER A 164 -25.48 27.99 -48.81
CA SER A 164 -25.02 28.57 -47.54
C SER A 164 -23.80 27.82 -47.02
N VAL A 165 -22.77 28.56 -46.62
CA VAL A 165 -21.56 28.02 -45.99
C VAL A 165 -21.34 28.76 -44.68
N GLY A 166 -21.31 28.03 -43.57
CA GLY A 166 -20.99 28.56 -42.23
C GLY A 166 -19.48 28.62 -42.00
N SER A 167 -19.05 29.34 -40.97
CA SER A 167 -17.65 29.34 -40.55
C SER A 167 -17.31 28.05 -39.81
N GLY A 168 -16.03 27.64 -39.88
CA GLY A 168 -15.50 26.58 -39.02
C GLY A 168 -15.45 27.00 -37.55
N GLY A 169 -15.48 26.03 -36.63
CA GLY A 169 -15.30 26.27 -35.20
C GLY A 169 -13.87 26.68 -34.84
N GLY A 170 -13.72 27.36 -33.70
CA GLY A 170 -12.41 27.71 -33.15
C GLY A 170 -11.75 26.54 -32.43
N GLY A 171 -10.41 26.46 -32.46
CA GLY A 171 -9.65 25.47 -31.70
C GLY A 171 -9.77 25.67 -30.18
N GLY A 172 -9.56 24.60 -29.43
CA GLY A 172 -9.48 24.64 -27.97
C GLY A 172 -8.19 25.29 -27.46
N GLY A 173 -8.12 25.52 -26.14
CA GLY A 173 -6.96 26.12 -25.48
C GLY A 173 -6.33 25.18 -24.46
N TYR A 174 -5.02 25.32 -24.23
CA TYR A 174 -4.30 24.65 -23.14
C TYR A 174 -3.81 25.69 -22.12
N SER A 175 -3.85 25.34 -20.84
CA SER A 175 -3.29 26.14 -19.75
C SER A 175 -2.65 25.24 -18.70
N ARG A 176 -1.58 25.73 -18.05
CA ARG A 176 -0.81 25.04 -17.01
C ARG A 176 -0.46 25.97 -15.86
#